data_AF-A0A671TYU6-F1
#
_entry.id   AF-A0A671TYU6-F1
#
_cell.length_a   1.000
_cell.length_b   1.000
_cell.length_c   1.000
_cell.angle_alpha   90.00
_cell.angle_beta   90.00
_cell.angle_gamma   90.00
#
_symmetry.space_group_name_H-M   'P 1'
#
loop_
_entity.id
_entity.type
_entity.pdbx_description
1 polymer ?
#
loop_
_entity_poly.entity_id
_entity_poly.type
_entity_poly.pdbx_seq_one_letter_code
_entity_poly.pdbx_strand_id
1 'polypeptide(L)' 'MTANVGSSLRPVKDAEDPSRLYRRPSCVGMTVTQMCPLNYSPVCGSDGNTYPNECALCVHRLDTNADILIVKDEAC' A
#
# COMPACT_ATOMS: atom_id res chain seq x y z
N MET A 1 15.77 30.20 -27.26
CA MET A 1 16.10 28.79 -26.92
C MET A 1 15.54 28.54 -25.53
N THR A 2 14.63 27.58 -25.44
CA THR A 2 13.69 27.36 -24.33
C THR A 2 14.40 26.88 -23.07
N ALA A 3 14.24 27.58 -21.95
CA ALA A 3 14.66 27.10 -20.64
C ALA A 3 13.47 26.44 -19.92
N ASN A 4 13.68 25.15 -19.65
CA ASN A 4 12.77 24.12 -19.17
C ASN A 4 11.89 24.47 -17.96
N VAL A 5 10.68 23.88 -17.96
CA VAL A 5 9.76 23.74 -16.82
C VAL A 5 10.47 23.06 -15.66
N GLY A 6 10.73 23.83 -14.60
CA GLY A 6 11.13 23.31 -13.30
C GLY A 6 9.91 22.74 -12.57
N SER A 7 9.52 21.50 -12.90
CA SER A 7 8.55 20.76 -12.13
C SER A 7 9.08 20.55 -10.72
N SER A 8 8.27 20.94 -9.73
CA SER A 8 8.47 20.67 -8.31
C SER A 8 8.47 19.16 -8.05
N LEU A 9 9.58 18.49 -8.35
CA LEU A 9 9.83 17.12 -7.97
C LEU A 9 10.65 17.18 -6.69
N ARG A 10 9.99 16.87 -5.57
CA ARG A 10 10.60 16.83 -4.26
C ARG A 10 11.78 15.84 -4.31
N PRO A 11 13.00 16.25 -3.89
CA PRO A 11 14.14 15.35 -3.87
C PRO A 11 13.92 14.31 -2.76
N VAL A 12 13.74 13.04 -3.14
CA VAL A 12 13.84 11.91 -2.22
C VAL A 12 15.33 11.79 -1.91
N LYS A 13 15.77 12.51 -0.88
CA LYS A 13 17.15 12.50 -0.39
C LYS A 13 17.50 11.09 0.08
N ASP A 14 18.63 10.60 -0.37
CA ASP A 14 19.21 9.32 -0.04
C ASP A 14 19.46 9.21 1.48
N ALA A 15 18.49 8.62 2.17
CA ALA A 15 18.73 7.73 3.29
C ALA A 15 18.18 6.38 2.84
N GLU A 16 18.90 5.30 3.08
CA GLU A 16 18.47 3.92 2.85
C GLU A 16 17.00 3.74 3.27
N ASP A 17 16.07 3.73 2.29
CA ASP A 17 14.64 3.87 2.53
C ASP A 17 14.02 2.47 2.73
N PRO A 18 13.67 2.07 3.97
CA PRO A 18 13.02 0.77 4.22
C PRO A 18 11.65 0.65 3.53
N SER A 19 11.13 1.74 2.95
CA SER A 19 9.88 1.76 2.18
C SER A 19 9.98 1.07 0.82
N ARG A 20 11.16 0.57 0.39
CA ARG A 20 11.27 -0.37 -0.74
C ARG A 20 10.99 -1.83 -0.39
N LEU A 21 11.00 -2.22 0.89
CA LEU A 21 10.56 -3.56 1.31
C LEU A 21 9.04 -3.68 1.38
N TYR A 22 8.35 -2.56 1.53
CA TYR A 22 6.92 -2.54 1.81
C TYR A 22 6.18 -1.73 0.75
N ARG A 23 5.27 -2.37 0.02
CA ARG A 23 4.42 -1.73 -0.98
C ARG A 23 3.21 -1.09 -0.32
N ARG A 24 2.90 0.16 -0.68
CA ARG A 24 1.67 0.81 -0.24
C ARG A 24 0.46 0.17 -0.94
N PRO A 25 -0.55 -0.31 -0.19
CA PRO A 25 -1.76 -0.83 -0.79
C PRO A 25 -2.60 0.32 -1.37
N SER A 26 -3.25 0.08 -2.51
CA SER A 26 -4.09 1.06 -3.19
C SER A 26 -5.49 1.08 -2.59
N CYS A 27 -5.66 1.84 -1.50
CA CYS A 27 -6.96 1.96 -0.82
C CYS A 27 -7.86 3.10 -1.36
N VAL A 28 -7.57 3.60 -2.56
CA VAL A 28 -8.23 4.80 -3.10
C VAL A 28 -9.73 4.53 -3.32
N GLY A 29 -10.58 5.29 -2.64
CA GLY A 29 -12.04 5.19 -2.76
C GLY A 29 -12.68 4.05 -2.00
N MET A 30 -11.93 3.32 -1.15
CA MET A 30 -12.49 2.27 -0.31
C MET A 30 -13.04 2.81 1.02
N THR A 31 -14.04 2.10 1.54
CA THR A 31 -14.69 2.32 2.84
C THR A 31 -14.71 1.01 3.61
N VAL A 32 -14.90 1.07 4.92
CA VAL A 32 -14.99 -0.12 5.80
C VAL A 32 -16.13 -1.07 5.38
N THR A 33 -17.17 -0.53 4.74
CA THR A 33 -18.35 -1.27 4.25
C THR A 33 -18.21 -1.81 2.82
N GLN A 34 -17.03 -1.72 2.19
CA GLN A 34 -16.85 -2.19 0.82
C GLN A 34 -16.93 -3.71 0.71
N MET A 35 -17.57 -4.18 -0.36
CA MET A 35 -17.55 -5.57 -0.75
C MET A 35 -16.28 -5.82 -1.58
N CYS A 36 -15.34 -6.57 -1.01
CA CYS A 36 -14.16 -7.01 -1.75
C CYS A 36 -14.51 -8.16 -2.71
N PRO A 37 -13.85 -8.24 -3.89
CA PRO A 37 -13.98 -9.40 -4.75
C PRO A 37 -13.50 -10.66 -4.02
N LEU A 38 -14.12 -11.80 -4.33
CA LEU A 38 -13.73 -13.12 -3.79
C LEU A 38 -12.48 -13.71 -4.47
N ASN A 39 -11.70 -12.87 -5.17
CA ASN A 39 -10.44 -13.30 -5.75
C ASN A 39 -9.43 -13.56 -4.64
N TYR A 40 -8.80 -14.73 -4.68
CA TYR A 40 -7.76 -15.12 -3.75
C TYR A 40 -6.40 -14.69 -4.31
N SER A 41 -5.80 -13.69 -3.70
CA SER A 41 -4.48 -13.16 -4.06
C SER A 41 -3.81 -12.71 -2.77
N PRO A 42 -3.31 -13.67 -1.96
CA PRO A 42 -2.92 -13.40 -0.59
C PRO A 42 -1.78 -12.39 -0.52
N VAL A 43 -1.81 -11.51 0.46
CA VAL A 43 -0.75 -10.53 0.70
C VAL A 43 -0.35 -10.55 2.16
N CYS A 44 0.94 -10.37 2.42
CA CYS A 44 1.48 -10.28 3.76
C CYS A 44 1.49 -8.82 4.19
N GLY A 45 0.75 -8.50 5.24
CA GLY A 45 0.75 -7.17 5.85
C GLY A 45 2.00 -6.94 6.71
N SER A 46 2.40 -5.68 6.85
CA SER A 46 3.51 -5.26 7.73
C SER A 46 3.23 -5.50 9.21
N ASP A 47 1.98 -5.81 9.55
CA ASP A 47 1.53 -6.27 10.85
C ASP A 47 1.74 -7.79 11.07
N GLY A 48 2.26 -8.50 10.06
CA GLY A 48 2.52 -9.94 10.09
C GLY A 48 1.30 -10.80 9.80
N ASN A 49 0.17 -10.20 9.40
CA ASN A 49 -1.05 -10.93 9.05
C ASN A 49 -1.15 -11.19 7.54
N THR A 50 -1.65 -12.36 7.19
CA THR A 50 -1.99 -12.70 5.80
C THR A 50 -3.41 -12.26 5.49
N TYR A 51 -3.56 -11.41 4.48
CA TYR A 51 -4.86 -11.00 3.97
C TYR A 51 -5.17 -11.76 2.68
N PRO A 52 -6.44 -12.19 2.47
CA PRO A 52 -6.81 -12.99 1.30
C PRO A 52 -6.69 -12.23 -0.02
N ASN A 53 -6.74 -10.89 0.04
CA ASN A 53 -6.44 -9.98 -1.06
C ASN A 53 -6.11 -8.57 -0.54
N GLU A 54 -5.56 -7.73 -1.41
CA GLU A 54 -5.24 -6.33 -1.11
C GLU A 54 -6.47 -5.52 -0.66
N CYS A 55 -7.66 -5.82 -1.18
CA CYS A 55 -8.90 -5.16 -0.76
C CYS A 55 -9.22 -5.45 0.71
N ALA A 56 -9.11 -6.71 1.14
CA ALA A 56 -9.33 -7.11 2.52
C ALA A 56 -8.31 -6.45 3.47
N LEU A 57 -7.04 -6.34 3.03
CA LEU A 57 -6.03 -5.57 3.76
C LEU A 57 -6.46 -4.11 3.90
N CYS A 58 -6.91 -3.47 2.83
CA CYS A 58 -7.37 -2.08 2.87
C CYS A 58 -8.60 -1.86 3.76
N VAL A 59 -9.58 -2.76 3.73
CA VAL A 59 -10.75 -2.69 4.61
C VAL A 59 -10.30 -2.79 6.07
N HIS A 60 -9.44 -3.77 6.39
CA HIS A 60 -8.89 -3.91 7.73
C HIS A 60 -8.08 -2.68 8.16
N ARG A 61 -7.28 -2.13 7.24
CA ARG A 61 -6.50 -0.91 7.44
C ARG A 61 -7.39 0.28 7.79
N LEU A 62 -8.52 0.44 7.09
CA LEU A 62 -9.49 1.51 7.33
C LEU A 62 -10.32 1.29 8.59
N ASP A 63 -10.69 0.04 8.88
CA ASP A 63 -11.48 -0.35 10.07
C ASP A 63 -10.70 -0.12 11.37
N THR A 64 -9.44 -0.58 11.38
CA THR A 64 -8.54 -0.44 12.53
C THR A 64 -7.80 0.91 12.56
N ASN A 65 -7.91 1.70 11.49
CA ASN A 65 -7.17 2.94 11.27
C ASN A 65 -5.63 2.76 11.45
N ALA A 66 -5.11 1.59 11.06
CA ALA A 66 -3.69 1.24 11.13
C ALA A 66 -2.96 1.57 9.82
N ASP A 67 -1.64 1.81 9.86
CA ASP A 67 -0.83 2.00 8.64
C ASP A 67 -0.19 0.68 8.19
N ILE A 68 -1.04 -0.23 7.68
CA ILE A 68 -0.62 -1.55 7.21
C ILE A 68 -0.13 -1.44 5.76
N LEU A 69 1.13 -1.83 5.53
CA LEU A 69 1.77 -1.90 4.23
C LEU A 69 1.88 -3.37 3.79
N ILE A 70 2.10 -3.64 2.50
CA ILE A 70 2.29 -4.99 1.99
C ILE A 70 3.79 -5.33 1.98
N VAL A 71 4.20 -6.36 2.71
CA VAL A 71 5.58 -6.89 2.71
C VAL A 71 5.85 -7.74 1.46
N LYS A 72 4.91 -8.62 1.10
CA LYS A 72 5.01 -9.53 -0.06
C LYS A 72 3.61 -9.81 -0.63
N ASP A 73 3.54 -10.05 -1.94
CA ASP A 73 2.32 -10.46 -2.67
C ASP A 73 1.96 -11.94 -2.45
N GLU A 74 2.23 -12.45 -1.26
CA GLU A 74 2.00 -13.84 -0.89
C GLU A 74 1.59 -13.87 0.59
N ALA A 75 1.09 -15.02 1.06
CA ALA A 75 0.88 -15.21 2.49
C ALA A 75 2.18 -14.96 3.28
N CYS A 76 2.08 -14.29 4.43
CA CYS A 76 3.06 -14.39 5.51
C CYS A 76 3.27 -15.88 5.83
#